data_AF-A0A4U0WVI0-F1
#
_entry.id   AF-A0A4U0WVI0-F1
#
_cell.length_a   1.000
_cell.length_b   1.000
_cell.length_c   1.000
_cell.angle_alpha   90.00
_cell.angle_beta   90.00
_cell.angle_gamma   90.00
#
_symmetry.space_group_name_H-M   'P 1'
#
loop_
_entity.id
_entity.type
_entity.pdbx_description
1 polymer ?
#
loop_
_entity_poly.entity_id
_entity_poly.type
_entity_poly.pdbx_seq_one_letter_code
_entity_poly.pdbx_strand_id
1 'polypeptide(L)'
;MFFSHLRNLTYPHNLIDLAFLVGDSKDNTLTLLSDLLTELQANDEQRLQFGEISIIEKDFGQKVNQDVESRHGFAAQASRRKSMAQARNWLLSAALRPTHSWVYWRDVDVETAPFTILEDLMRHNKDVIVPNVWRPLPDWLGGEQPYDLNSWQESETALALADTLDEDAVIVEGYAEYATWRPHLAYLRDPYGDPDMEMEIDGVGGVSILAKAKVFRNGVHFPAFSFEKHAETEGFGKMAKRMRFSVVGLPHYTIWHLYEPSVDDIRHMEEMENERKAREAEEKEKRERMEKIQSQFDDPN
;
A
#
# COMPACT_ATOMS: atom_id res chain seq x y z
N MET A 1 -8.06 -1.85 -11.31
CA MET A 1 -7.30 -2.79 -10.45
C MET A 1 -7.89 -2.85 -9.04
N PHE A 2 -7.94 -1.76 -8.25
CA PHE A 2 -8.53 -1.73 -6.90
C PHE A 2 -9.97 -2.29 -6.77
N PHE A 3 -10.94 -1.75 -7.53
CA PHE A 3 -12.35 -2.19 -7.47
C PHE A 3 -12.57 -3.65 -7.89
N SER A 4 -11.69 -4.18 -8.75
CA SER A 4 -11.74 -5.61 -9.10
C SER A 4 -11.42 -6.49 -7.90
N HIS A 5 -10.49 -6.05 -7.04
CA HIS A 5 -10.18 -6.79 -5.81
C HIS A 5 -11.33 -6.76 -4.83
N LEU A 6 -12.00 -5.63 -4.67
CA LEU A 6 -13.20 -5.54 -3.82
C LEU A 6 -14.26 -6.56 -4.28
N ARG A 7 -14.53 -6.64 -5.60
CA ARG A 7 -15.50 -7.60 -6.16
C ARG A 7 -15.12 -9.06 -5.93
N ASN A 8 -13.83 -9.34 -5.82
CA ASN A 8 -13.32 -10.71 -5.73
C ASN A 8 -13.07 -11.17 -4.29
N LEU A 9 -13.27 -10.33 -3.27
CA LEU A 9 -13.13 -10.74 -1.87
C LEU A 9 -14.05 -11.94 -1.57
N THR A 10 -13.56 -12.88 -0.78
CA THR A 10 -14.37 -14.05 -0.40
C THR A 10 -15.23 -13.80 0.84
N TYR A 11 -14.85 -12.83 1.66
CA TYR A 11 -15.60 -12.48 2.85
C TYR A 11 -16.97 -11.93 2.46
N PRO A 12 -18.09 -12.31 3.12
CA PRO A 12 -19.42 -11.89 2.70
C PRO A 12 -19.55 -10.37 2.59
N HIS A 13 -19.80 -9.85 1.38
CA HIS A 13 -19.76 -8.41 1.11
C HIS A 13 -20.80 -7.64 1.93
N ASN A 14 -21.95 -8.25 2.23
CA ASN A 14 -22.98 -7.66 3.06
C ASN A 14 -22.56 -7.44 4.52
N LEU A 15 -21.39 -7.93 4.93
CA LEU A 15 -20.76 -7.68 6.24
C LEU A 15 -19.61 -6.66 6.16
N ILE A 16 -19.36 -6.09 4.99
CA ILE A 16 -18.31 -5.12 4.73
C ILE A 16 -18.97 -3.77 4.44
N ASP A 17 -18.66 -2.79 5.29
CA ASP A 17 -18.97 -1.39 5.05
C ASP A 17 -17.73 -0.71 4.47
N LEU A 18 -17.88 0.03 3.37
CA LEU A 18 -16.79 0.74 2.70
C LEU A 18 -16.87 2.23 3.04
N ALA A 19 -15.73 2.83 3.38
CA ALA A 19 -15.63 4.26 3.64
C ALA A 19 -14.41 4.84 2.94
N PHE A 20 -14.62 5.91 2.18
CA PHE A 20 -13.57 6.63 1.46
C PHE A 20 -13.52 8.08 1.96
N LEU A 21 -12.32 8.64 2.03
CA LEU A 21 -12.12 10.07 2.23
C LEU A 21 -11.47 10.67 0.98
N VAL A 22 -12.12 11.66 0.40
CA VAL A 22 -11.56 12.51 -0.67
C VAL A 22 -11.13 13.82 -0.03
N GLY A 23 -9.82 14.09 -0.07
CA GLY A 23 -9.21 15.28 0.51
C GLY A 23 -9.17 16.46 -0.46
N ASP A 24 -8.11 17.27 -0.38
CA ASP A 24 -7.83 18.47 -1.19
C ASP A 24 -7.61 18.17 -2.71
N SER A 25 -8.50 17.39 -3.34
CA SER A 25 -8.48 17.02 -4.74
C SER A 25 -8.97 18.16 -5.63
N LYS A 26 -8.39 18.25 -6.83
CA LYS A 26 -8.76 19.24 -7.88
C LYS A 26 -9.11 18.57 -9.20
N ASP A 27 -9.14 17.24 -9.24
CA ASP A 27 -9.40 16.44 -10.43
C ASP A 27 -10.79 15.78 -10.34
N ASN A 28 -11.04 14.80 -11.21
CA ASN A 28 -12.31 14.08 -11.28
C ASN A 28 -12.43 12.90 -10.29
N THR A 29 -11.57 12.81 -9.27
CA THR A 29 -11.54 11.68 -8.32
C THR A 29 -12.91 11.42 -7.68
N LEU A 30 -13.60 12.45 -7.20
CA LEU A 30 -14.89 12.28 -6.52
C LEU A 30 -15.97 11.68 -7.44
N THR A 31 -16.07 12.21 -8.67
CA THR A 31 -17.03 11.72 -9.68
C THR A 31 -16.71 10.28 -10.06
N LEU A 32 -15.44 10.02 -10.40
CA LEU A 32 -15.00 8.68 -10.78
C LEU A 32 -15.23 7.66 -9.66
N LEU A 33 -14.94 8.03 -8.40
CA LEU A 33 -15.18 7.18 -7.24
C LEU A 33 -16.67 6.86 -7.09
N SER A 34 -17.53 7.86 -7.25
CA SER A 34 -18.98 7.71 -7.15
C SER A 34 -19.54 6.79 -8.24
N ASP A 35 -19.07 6.93 -9.48
CA ASP A 35 -19.48 6.09 -10.61
C ASP A 35 -19.05 4.62 -10.39
N LEU A 36 -17.80 4.40 -9.96
CA LEU A 36 -17.27 3.05 -9.69
C LEU A 36 -17.99 2.37 -8.52
N LEU A 37 -18.34 3.11 -7.47
CA LEU A 37 -19.12 2.56 -6.34
C LEU A 37 -20.57 2.28 -6.70
N THR A 38 -21.16 3.11 -7.57
CA THR A 38 -22.51 2.86 -8.11
C THR A 38 -22.52 1.58 -8.94
N GLU A 39 -21.52 1.39 -9.82
CA GLU A 39 -21.34 0.15 -10.58
C GLU A 39 -21.10 -1.05 -9.65
N LEU A 40 -20.32 -0.87 -8.58
CA LEU A 40 -20.06 -1.91 -7.58
C LEU A 40 -21.35 -2.39 -6.89
N GLN A 41 -22.24 -1.46 -6.50
CA GLN A 41 -23.50 -1.77 -5.84
C GLN A 41 -24.62 -2.21 -6.79
N ALA A 42 -24.51 -1.94 -8.09
CA ALA A 42 -25.49 -2.35 -9.09
C ALA A 42 -25.47 -3.87 -9.40
N ASN A 43 -24.80 -4.68 -8.59
CA ASN A 43 -24.74 -6.13 -8.76
C ASN A 43 -26.12 -6.77 -8.49
N ASP A 44 -26.60 -7.61 -9.41
CA ASP A 44 -27.89 -8.30 -9.27
C ASP A 44 -27.92 -9.29 -8.09
N GLU A 45 -26.77 -9.86 -7.74
CA GLU A 45 -26.65 -10.75 -6.60
C GLU A 45 -26.46 -9.95 -5.31
N GLN A 46 -27.51 -9.89 -4.48
CA GLN A 46 -27.49 -9.17 -3.19
C GLN A 46 -26.32 -9.56 -2.27
N ARG A 47 -25.88 -10.83 -2.31
CA ARG A 47 -24.73 -11.31 -1.51
C ARG A 47 -23.40 -10.66 -1.92
N LEU A 48 -23.32 -10.11 -3.13
CA LEU A 48 -22.15 -9.42 -3.67
C LEU A 48 -22.23 -7.90 -3.50
N GLN A 49 -23.35 -7.38 -2.98
CA GLN A 49 -23.49 -5.98 -2.60
C GLN A 49 -22.85 -5.76 -1.22
N PHE A 50 -22.14 -4.64 -1.09
CA PHE A 50 -21.58 -4.19 0.19
C PHE A 50 -22.68 -3.63 1.09
N GLY A 51 -22.43 -3.58 2.40
CA GLY A 51 -23.38 -3.10 3.41
C GLY A 51 -23.68 -1.60 3.26
N GLU A 52 -22.91 -0.77 3.98
CA GLU A 52 -22.93 0.68 3.86
C GLU A 52 -21.72 1.17 3.03
N ILE A 53 -21.95 2.09 2.09
CA ILE A 53 -20.87 2.78 1.39
C ILE A 53 -20.96 4.27 1.71
N SER A 54 -19.86 4.82 2.23
CA SER A 54 -19.72 6.22 2.58
C SER A 54 -18.58 6.88 1.81
N ILE A 55 -18.86 8.03 1.20
CA ILE A 55 -17.84 8.93 0.64
C ILE A 55 -17.85 10.20 1.48
N ILE A 56 -16.71 10.53 2.08
CA ILE A 56 -16.52 11.70 2.92
C ILE A 56 -15.59 12.66 2.20
N GLU A 57 -16.07 13.87 1.96
CA GLU A 57 -15.26 14.95 1.39
C GLU A 57 -14.77 15.86 2.51
N LYS A 58 -13.45 15.99 2.65
CA LYS A 58 -12.87 16.86 3.67
C LYS A 58 -11.47 17.34 3.29
N ASP A 59 -11.37 18.64 3.05
CA ASP A 59 -10.09 19.32 2.87
C ASP A 59 -9.35 19.52 4.20
N PHE A 60 -8.04 19.30 4.18
CA PHE A 60 -7.16 19.56 5.32
C PHE A 60 -6.21 20.74 5.05
N GLY A 61 -6.33 21.38 3.88
CA GLY A 61 -5.53 22.54 3.50
C GLY A 61 -4.08 22.16 3.22
N GLN A 62 -3.83 20.94 2.74
CA GLN A 62 -2.48 20.53 2.37
C GLN A 62 -1.97 21.46 1.26
N LYS A 63 -0.92 22.23 1.56
CA LYS A 63 -0.22 23.03 0.55
C LYS A 63 0.60 22.09 -0.32
N VAL A 64 -0.01 21.62 -1.40
CA VAL A 64 0.64 20.81 -2.42
C VAL A 64 1.67 21.68 -3.16
N ASN A 65 2.91 21.70 -2.67
CA ASN A 65 4.02 22.13 -3.51
C ASN A 65 4.21 21.07 -4.60
N GLN A 66 4.23 21.50 -5.87
CA GLN A 66 4.20 20.63 -7.05
C GLN A 66 5.55 19.96 -7.37
N ASP A 67 6.60 20.21 -6.57
CA ASP A 67 7.91 19.61 -6.79
C ASP A 67 8.06 18.26 -6.07
N VAL A 68 8.19 17.19 -6.85
CA VAL A 68 8.35 15.79 -6.39
C VAL A 68 9.60 15.63 -5.52
N GLU A 69 10.68 16.36 -5.83
CA GLU A 69 11.92 16.36 -5.03
C GLU A 69 11.71 16.99 -3.64
N SER A 70 10.88 18.05 -3.52
CA SER A 70 10.59 18.69 -2.23
C SER A 70 9.71 17.84 -1.32
N ARG A 71 8.88 16.96 -1.89
CA ARG A 71 7.97 16.04 -1.15
C ARG A 71 8.72 14.91 -0.47
N HIS A 72 9.84 14.48 -1.04
CA HIS A 72 10.65 13.38 -0.53
C HIS A 72 11.76 13.85 0.40
N GLY A 73 11.95 15.16 0.61
CA GLY A 73 12.90 15.64 1.62
C GLY A 73 12.48 15.23 3.03
N PHE A 74 13.43 14.72 3.82
CA PHE A 74 13.23 14.29 5.21
C PHE A 74 12.44 15.31 6.06
N ALA A 75 12.73 16.60 5.89
CA ALA A 75 12.06 17.68 6.63
C ALA A 75 10.55 17.84 6.31
N ALA A 76 10.11 17.47 5.11
CA ALA A 76 8.70 17.58 4.71
C ALA A 76 7.86 16.36 5.13
N GLN A 77 8.50 15.21 5.32
CA GLN A 77 7.82 13.94 5.60
C GLN A 77 7.07 13.95 6.93
N ALA A 78 7.64 14.56 7.97
CA ALA A 78 7.00 14.68 9.27
C ALA A 78 5.65 15.42 9.17
N SER A 79 5.61 16.56 8.47
CA SER A 79 4.37 17.33 8.28
C SER A 79 3.35 16.57 7.44
N ARG A 80 3.80 15.87 6.39
CA ARG A 80 2.95 15.04 5.55
C ARG A 80 2.28 13.93 6.36
N ARG A 81 3.05 13.16 7.14
CA ARG A 81 2.51 12.09 8.00
C ARG A 81 1.49 12.62 9.00
N LYS A 82 1.79 13.73 9.67
CA LYS A 82 0.85 14.37 10.62
C LYS A 82 -0.48 14.74 9.94
N SER A 83 -0.45 15.24 8.70
CA SER A 83 -1.68 15.56 7.97
C SER A 83 -2.43 14.33 7.45
N MET A 84 -1.72 13.30 6.96
CA MET A 84 -2.35 12.00 6.62
C MET A 84 -3.03 11.36 7.84
N ALA A 85 -2.42 11.47 9.02
CA ALA A 85 -3.01 11.01 10.27
C ALA A 85 -4.33 11.72 10.60
N GLN A 86 -4.44 13.04 10.33
CA GLN A 86 -5.69 13.77 10.50
C GLN A 86 -6.78 13.23 9.58
N ALA A 87 -6.46 12.97 8.31
CA ALA A 87 -7.39 12.38 7.36
C ALA A 87 -7.86 10.99 7.78
N ARG A 88 -6.92 10.09 8.15
CA ARG A 88 -7.26 8.74 8.64
C ARG A 88 -8.14 8.80 9.89
N ASN A 89 -7.82 9.67 10.86
CA ASN A 89 -8.65 9.81 12.07
C ASN A 89 -10.04 10.37 11.78
N TRP A 90 -10.17 11.31 10.83
CA TRP A 90 -11.46 11.84 10.43
C TRP A 90 -12.33 10.76 9.79
N LEU A 91 -11.76 10.02 8.83
CA LEU A 91 -12.43 8.89 8.19
C LEU A 91 -12.88 7.84 9.21
N LEU A 92 -11.97 7.44 10.10
CA LEU A 92 -12.27 6.48 11.16
C LEU A 92 -13.43 6.96 12.05
N SER A 93 -13.38 8.21 12.51
CA SER A 93 -14.37 8.77 13.41
C SER A 93 -15.75 8.90 12.76
N ALA A 94 -15.78 9.21 11.46
CA ALA A 94 -17.02 9.33 10.70
C ALA A 94 -17.63 7.97 10.31
N ALA A 95 -16.79 6.95 10.09
CA ALA A 95 -17.22 5.64 9.57
C ALA A 95 -17.43 4.57 10.65
N LEU A 96 -16.71 4.60 11.78
CA LEU A 96 -16.76 3.52 12.77
C LEU A 96 -18.14 3.44 13.47
N ARG A 97 -18.85 2.32 13.28
CA ARG A 97 -20.13 2.03 13.94
C ARG A 97 -19.95 1.11 15.16
N PRO A 98 -20.90 1.07 16.11
CA PRO A 98 -20.87 0.13 17.25
C PRO A 98 -20.91 -1.36 16.83
N THR A 99 -21.46 -1.65 15.66
CA THR A 99 -21.60 -3.00 15.09
C THR A 99 -20.32 -3.56 14.49
N HIS A 100 -19.34 -2.71 14.14
CA HIS A 100 -18.09 -3.16 13.54
C HIS A 100 -17.27 -4.03 14.52
N SER A 101 -16.76 -5.16 14.03
CA SER A 101 -15.84 -6.01 14.80
C SER A 101 -14.37 -5.79 14.43
N TRP A 102 -14.14 -5.39 13.18
CA TRP A 102 -12.83 -5.16 12.58
C TRP A 102 -12.85 -3.86 11.78
N VAL A 103 -11.67 -3.28 11.59
CA VAL A 103 -11.42 -2.16 10.68
C VAL A 103 -10.24 -2.58 9.82
N TYR A 104 -10.42 -2.54 8.51
CA TYR A 104 -9.39 -2.87 7.53
C TYR A 104 -9.00 -1.59 6.77
N TRP A 105 -7.78 -1.11 7.00
CA TRP A 105 -7.18 -0.03 6.24
C TRP A 105 -6.49 -0.61 5.01
N ARG A 106 -6.75 -0.01 3.84
CA ARG A 106 -6.14 -0.42 2.59
C ARG A 106 -5.88 0.79 1.72
N ASP A 107 -4.65 0.93 1.21
CA ASP A 107 -4.33 1.95 0.22
C ASP A 107 -4.91 1.57 -1.16
N VAL A 108 -5.24 2.58 -1.97
CA VAL A 108 -5.97 2.41 -3.24
C VAL A 108 -5.09 1.89 -4.39
N ASP A 109 -3.78 1.94 -4.20
CA ASP A 109 -2.69 1.56 -5.09
C ASP A 109 -2.15 0.14 -4.84
N VAL A 110 -2.80 -0.64 -3.96
CA VAL A 110 -2.55 -2.08 -3.85
C VAL A 110 -2.98 -2.78 -5.15
N GLU A 111 -1.99 -3.27 -5.90
CA GLU A 111 -2.13 -3.92 -7.20
C GLU A 111 -2.65 -5.35 -7.10
N THR A 112 -2.14 -6.18 -6.18
CA THR A 112 -2.66 -7.54 -5.94
C THR A 112 -2.61 -7.96 -4.48
N ALA A 113 -3.62 -8.73 -4.06
CA ALA A 113 -3.70 -9.36 -2.75
C ALA A 113 -4.55 -10.64 -2.87
N PRO A 114 -4.36 -11.64 -1.99
CA PRO A 114 -5.26 -12.79 -1.95
C PRO A 114 -6.71 -12.36 -1.70
N PHE A 115 -7.65 -13.01 -2.38
CA PHE A 115 -9.08 -12.74 -2.23
C PHE A 115 -9.62 -13.07 -0.83
N THR A 116 -8.92 -13.94 -0.12
CA THR A 116 -9.15 -14.38 1.26
C THR A 116 -8.47 -13.50 2.31
N ILE A 117 -7.89 -12.35 1.93
CA ILE A 117 -7.06 -11.53 2.83
C ILE A 117 -7.74 -11.16 4.16
N LEU A 118 -9.06 -10.93 4.16
CA LEU A 118 -9.77 -10.61 5.39
C LEU A 118 -9.79 -11.83 6.32
N GLU A 119 -10.19 -12.99 5.82
CA GLU A 119 -10.22 -14.26 6.54
C GLU A 119 -8.83 -14.67 7.01
N ASP A 120 -7.84 -14.55 6.13
CA ASP A 120 -6.45 -14.91 6.38
C ASP A 120 -5.85 -14.08 7.51
N LEU A 121 -6.12 -12.76 7.55
CA LEU A 121 -5.66 -11.92 8.64
C LEU A 121 -6.51 -12.11 9.92
N MET A 122 -7.83 -12.30 9.80
CA MET A 122 -8.74 -12.48 10.94
C MET A 122 -8.44 -13.75 11.74
N ARG A 123 -8.05 -14.86 11.08
CA ARG A 123 -7.81 -16.15 11.77
C ARG A 123 -6.65 -16.13 12.75
N HIS A 124 -5.67 -15.23 12.57
CA HIS A 124 -4.59 -15.01 13.55
C HIS A 124 -5.10 -14.41 14.87
N ASN A 125 -6.30 -13.82 14.88
CA ASN A 125 -6.97 -13.29 16.05
C ASN A 125 -6.12 -12.26 16.85
N LYS A 126 -5.27 -11.51 16.17
CA LYS A 126 -4.48 -10.41 16.77
C LYS A 126 -5.27 -9.12 16.81
N ASP A 127 -4.92 -8.25 17.74
CA ASP A 127 -5.56 -6.93 17.87
C ASP A 127 -5.21 -6.00 16.70
N VAL A 128 -3.95 -6.02 16.23
CA VAL A 128 -3.46 -5.36 15.02
C VAL A 128 -2.57 -6.33 14.26
N ILE A 129 -2.82 -6.49 12.96
CA ILE A 129 -2.04 -7.35 12.07
C ILE A 129 -1.82 -6.69 10.70
N VAL A 130 -0.61 -6.85 10.15
CA VAL A 130 -0.25 -6.39 8.80
C VAL A 130 0.40 -7.51 7.97
N PRO A 131 0.11 -7.59 6.66
CA PRO A 131 0.87 -8.41 5.74
C PRO A 131 2.20 -7.74 5.38
N ASN A 132 3.09 -8.49 4.73
CA ASN A 132 4.25 -7.92 4.07
C ASN A 132 3.85 -7.26 2.74
N VAL A 133 4.52 -6.16 2.36
CA VAL A 133 4.19 -5.38 1.17
C VAL A 133 5.40 -5.23 0.26
N TRP A 134 5.25 -5.75 -0.95
CA TRP A 134 6.27 -5.71 -1.98
C TRP A 134 5.73 -4.97 -3.21
N ARG A 135 6.62 -4.57 -4.11
CA ARG A 135 6.24 -4.02 -5.41
C ARG A 135 6.86 -4.89 -6.51
N PRO A 136 6.12 -5.20 -7.57
CA PRO A 136 6.74 -5.76 -8.76
C PRO A 136 7.65 -4.68 -9.36
N LEU A 137 8.70 -5.14 -10.00
CA LEU A 137 9.57 -4.30 -10.81
C LEU A 137 9.70 -4.93 -12.19
N PRO A 138 10.01 -4.13 -13.20
CA PRO A 138 10.46 -4.71 -14.45
C PRO A 138 11.74 -5.54 -14.28
N ASP A 139 11.95 -6.53 -15.16
CA ASP A 139 13.07 -7.48 -15.08
C ASP A 139 14.44 -6.79 -15.01
N TRP A 140 14.62 -5.67 -15.73
CA TRP A 140 15.87 -4.91 -15.74
C TRP A 140 16.17 -4.20 -14.42
N LEU A 141 15.18 -4.05 -13.53
CA LEU A 141 15.33 -3.52 -12.17
C LEU A 141 15.32 -4.62 -11.10
N GLY A 142 15.35 -5.89 -11.50
CA GLY A 142 15.42 -7.02 -10.58
C GLY A 142 14.08 -7.68 -10.24
N GLY A 143 13.01 -7.35 -10.98
CA GLY A 143 11.74 -8.10 -10.97
C GLY A 143 10.80 -7.84 -9.79
N GLU A 144 11.33 -7.65 -8.58
CA GLU A 144 10.54 -7.33 -7.39
C GLU A 144 11.41 -6.67 -6.32
N GLN A 145 10.80 -5.87 -5.43
CA GLN A 145 11.51 -5.38 -4.25
C GLN A 145 10.57 -5.12 -3.06
N PRO A 146 11.12 -5.03 -1.84
CA PRO A 146 10.46 -4.44 -0.68
C PRO A 146 9.86 -3.05 -0.99
N TYR A 147 8.63 -2.81 -0.50
CA TYR A 147 7.95 -1.52 -0.64
C TYR A 147 7.75 -0.82 0.70
N ASP A 148 7.02 -1.44 1.63
CA ASP A 148 6.64 -0.78 2.88
C ASP A 148 7.68 -0.99 3.99
N LEU A 149 8.50 0.03 4.23
CA LEU A 149 9.51 0.02 5.30
C LEU A 149 8.96 0.50 6.66
N ASN A 150 7.68 0.83 6.77
CA ASN A 150 7.09 1.36 8.01
C ASN A 150 6.64 0.27 9.00
N SER A 151 6.70 -1.00 8.58
CA SER A 151 6.46 -2.15 9.44
C SER A 151 7.79 -2.69 9.94
N TRP A 152 8.08 -2.55 11.23
CA TRP A 152 9.39 -2.87 11.80
C TRP A 152 9.29 -3.18 13.29
N GLN A 153 10.27 -3.94 13.79
CA GLN A 153 10.46 -4.12 15.23
C GLN A 153 11.51 -3.12 15.74
N GLU A 154 11.31 -2.62 16.96
CA GLU A 154 12.14 -1.58 17.55
C GLU A 154 13.59 -2.05 17.77
N SER A 155 14.54 -1.11 17.80
CA SER A 155 15.96 -1.38 18.06
C SER A 155 16.51 -0.51 19.19
N GLU A 156 17.52 -0.99 19.90
CA GLU A 156 18.21 -0.20 20.93
C GLU A 156 18.84 1.07 20.35
N THR A 157 19.39 1.00 19.14
CA THR A 157 20.00 2.15 18.46
C THR A 157 18.96 3.22 18.12
N ALA A 158 17.77 2.82 17.67
CA ALA A 158 16.70 3.77 17.34
C ALA A 158 16.12 4.41 18.61
N LEU A 159 16.02 3.67 19.71
CA LEU A 159 15.63 4.23 21.01
C LEU A 159 16.66 5.27 21.50
N ALA A 160 17.95 4.94 21.44
CA ALA A 160 19.02 5.86 21.81
C ALA A 160 19.02 7.12 20.92
N LEU A 161 18.77 6.96 19.62
CA LEU A 161 18.60 8.10 18.70
C LEU A 161 17.38 8.94 19.11
N ALA A 162 16.24 8.31 19.36
CA ALA A 162 15.00 9.01 19.72
C ALA A 162 15.17 9.88 20.97
N ASP A 163 15.96 9.44 21.95
CA ASP A 163 16.27 10.20 23.18
C ASP A 163 17.08 11.48 22.92
N THR A 164 17.81 11.56 21.79
CA THR A 164 18.58 12.75 21.41
C THR A 164 17.77 13.80 20.64
N LEU A 165 16.56 13.45 20.19
CA LEU A 165 15.75 14.31 19.33
C LEU A 165 14.77 15.18 20.15
N ASP A 166 14.47 16.36 19.61
CA ASP A 166 13.46 17.27 20.17
C ASP A 166 12.07 16.62 20.26
N GLU A 167 11.24 17.06 21.22
CA GLU A 167 9.91 16.48 21.50
C GLU A 167 9.04 16.31 20.23
N ASP A 168 9.02 17.32 19.38
CA ASP A 168 8.21 17.38 18.15
C ASP A 168 8.81 16.65 16.94
N ALA A 169 10.04 16.14 17.07
CA ALA A 169 10.73 15.44 15.99
C ALA A 169 10.02 14.13 15.64
N VAL A 170 10.04 13.78 14.35
CA VAL A 170 9.48 12.52 13.84
C VAL A 170 10.58 11.79 13.07
N ILE A 171 10.86 10.57 13.49
CA ILE A 171 11.67 9.60 12.75
C ILE A 171 10.78 9.05 11.64
N VAL A 172 11.32 9.04 10.42
CA VAL A 172 10.65 8.50 9.25
C VAL A 172 11.59 7.46 8.65
N GLU A 173 11.14 6.21 8.61
CA GLU A 173 11.95 5.11 8.08
C GLU A 173 12.20 5.22 6.57
N GLY A 174 13.30 4.60 6.12
CA GLY A 174 13.73 4.60 4.72
C GLY A 174 14.61 5.79 4.30
N TYR A 175 15.01 6.63 5.26
CA TYR A 175 15.82 7.82 5.04
C TYR A 175 17.23 7.67 5.61
N ALA A 176 18.25 8.06 4.84
CA ALA A 176 19.66 7.90 5.21
C ALA A 176 20.07 8.80 6.40
N GLU A 177 19.28 9.83 6.67
CA GLU A 177 19.49 10.80 7.75
C GLU A 177 19.53 10.14 9.14
N TYR A 178 18.76 9.07 9.35
CA TYR A 178 18.71 8.35 10.62
C TYR A 178 19.00 6.86 10.43
N ALA A 179 20.16 6.42 10.92
CA ALA A 179 20.51 5.01 10.99
C ALA A 179 19.81 4.36 12.18
N THR A 180 18.56 3.91 11.98
CA THR A 180 17.72 3.30 13.03
C THR A 180 18.07 1.83 13.29
N TRP A 181 18.65 1.12 12.31
CA TRP A 181 18.99 -0.31 12.41
C TRP A 181 17.81 -1.20 12.83
N ARG A 182 16.60 -0.77 12.51
CA ARG A 182 15.40 -1.56 12.80
C ARG A 182 15.28 -2.71 11.81
N PRO A 183 14.96 -3.93 12.26
CA PRO A 183 14.55 -4.99 11.36
C PRO A 183 13.18 -4.64 10.74
N HIS A 184 13.16 -4.38 9.43
CA HIS A 184 11.93 -4.12 8.69
C HIS A 184 11.30 -5.43 8.21
N LEU A 185 9.98 -5.56 8.38
CA LEU A 185 9.19 -6.71 7.95
C LEU A 185 9.42 -7.03 6.46
N ALA A 186 9.59 -5.99 5.65
CA ALA A 186 9.78 -6.12 4.20
C ALA A 186 11.01 -6.93 3.81
N TYR A 187 12.11 -6.83 4.56
CA TYR A 187 13.35 -7.57 4.29
C TYR A 187 13.35 -9.01 4.80
N LEU A 188 12.33 -9.40 5.57
CA LEU A 188 12.25 -10.73 6.19
C LEU A 188 11.48 -11.74 5.34
N ARG A 189 11.03 -11.37 4.14
CA ARG A 189 10.29 -12.27 3.25
C ARG A 189 11.19 -13.41 2.76
N ASP A 190 10.70 -14.63 2.96
CA ASP A 190 11.11 -15.82 2.25
C ASP A 190 9.91 -16.27 1.39
N PRO A 191 10.02 -16.31 0.04
CA PRO A 191 8.96 -16.79 -0.83
C PRO A 191 8.50 -18.23 -0.56
N TYR A 192 9.31 -19.04 0.13
CA TYR A 192 9.00 -20.41 0.53
C TYR A 192 8.70 -20.55 2.02
N GLY A 193 8.68 -19.42 2.75
CA GLY A 193 8.38 -19.36 4.17
C GLY A 193 6.91 -19.64 4.47
N ASP A 194 6.63 -19.95 5.73
CA ASP A 194 5.27 -20.18 6.20
C ASP A 194 4.48 -18.86 6.19
N PRO A 195 3.40 -18.71 5.39
CA PRO A 195 2.59 -17.49 5.38
C PRO A 195 1.96 -17.17 6.73
N ASP A 196 1.86 -18.16 7.63
CA ASP A 196 1.26 -18.01 8.97
C ASP A 196 2.29 -17.59 10.02
N MET A 197 3.56 -17.47 9.64
CA MET A 197 4.60 -17.01 10.56
C MET A 197 4.23 -15.62 11.08
N GLU A 198 4.17 -15.48 12.40
CA GLU A 198 3.88 -14.23 13.07
C GLU A 198 5.15 -13.62 13.63
N MET A 199 5.31 -12.31 13.49
CA MET A 199 6.37 -11.54 14.11
C MET A 199 5.78 -10.38 14.90
N GLU A 200 6.20 -10.19 16.15
CA GLU A 200 5.87 -8.96 16.86
C GLU A 200 6.59 -7.77 16.25
N ILE A 201 5.85 -6.69 16.04
CA ILE A 201 6.38 -5.43 15.48
C ILE A 201 5.94 -4.26 16.37
N ASP A 202 6.63 -3.14 16.22
CA ASP A 202 6.41 -1.91 16.99
C ASP A 202 5.92 -0.77 16.09
N GLY A 203 6.46 -0.67 14.88
CA GLY A 203 5.95 0.17 13.79
C GLY A 203 5.03 -0.63 12.87
N VAL A 204 3.99 0.04 12.37
CA VAL A 204 3.01 -0.51 11.44
C VAL A 204 2.95 0.40 10.22
N GLY A 205 3.00 -0.18 9.02
CA GLY A 205 2.81 0.56 7.78
C GLY A 205 1.36 0.69 7.33
N GLY A 206 1.08 1.72 6.53
CA GLY A 206 -0.27 2.17 6.19
C GLY A 206 -0.98 1.42 5.08
N VAL A 207 -0.26 0.58 4.33
CA VAL A 207 -0.76 0.00 3.06
C VAL A 207 -1.90 -1.01 3.27
N SER A 208 -1.77 -1.85 4.30
CA SER A 208 -2.78 -2.85 4.64
C SER A 208 -2.72 -3.16 6.14
N ILE A 209 -3.75 -2.75 6.89
CA ILE A 209 -3.83 -2.95 8.33
C ILE A 209 -5.18 -3.54 8.68
N LEU A 210 -5.21 -4.75 9.24
CA LEU A 210 -6.40 -5.27 9.89
C LEU A 210 -6.27 -5.06 11.40
N ALA A 211 -7.22 -4.37 12.00
CA ALA A 211 -7.26 -4.17 13.45
C ALA A 211 -8.66 -4.42 13.99
N LYS A 212 -8.75 -4.97 15.20
CA LYS A 212 -10.03 -5.14 15.89
C LYS A 212 -10.62 -3.77 16.19
N ALA A 213 -11.92 -3.59 15.97
CA ALA A 213 -12.61 -2.32 16.24
C ALA A 213 -12.45 -1.85 17.69
N LYS A 214 -12.28 -2.78 18.65
CA LYS A 214 -12.00 -2.46 20.05
C LYS A 214 -10.71 -1.64 20.23
N VAL A 215 -9.70 -1.80 19.38
CA VAL A 215 -8.43 -1.06 19.47
C VAL A 215 -8.71 0.44 19.37
N PHE A 216 -9.46 0.84 18.35
CA PHE A 216 -9.88 2.22 18.13
C PHE A 216 -10.85 2.73 19.21
N ARG A 217 -11.82 1.91 19.62
CA ARG A 217 -12.78 2.29 20.69
C ARG A 217 -12.12 2.52 22.05
N ASN A 218 -10.96 1.90 22.30
CA ASN A 218 -10.18 2.15 23.52
C ASN A 218 -9.27 3.38 23.41
N GLY A 219 -9.24 4.08 22.27
CA GLY A 219 -8.53 5.35 22.10
C GLY A 219 -7.25 5.28 21.25
N VAL A 220 -6.86 4.11 20.75
CA VAL A 220 -5.75 4.00 19.79
C VAL A 220 -6.17 4.65 18.48
N HIS A 221 -5.34 5.53 17.94
CA HIS A 221 -5.60 6.27 16.70
C HIS A 221 -4.26 6.58 15.99
N PHE A 222 -4.32 7.23 14.83
CA PHE A 222 -3.13 7.65 14.10
C PHE A 222 -2.63 9.00 14.66
N PRO A 223 -1.49 9.09 15.36
CA PRO A 223 -1.10 10.35 15.99
C PRO A 223 -0.80 11.42 14.94
N ALA A 224 -1.55 12.52 14.96
CA ALA A 224 -1.30 13.72 14.13
C ALA A 224 -0.24 14.66 14.75
N PHE A 225 0.51 14.14 15.70
CA PHE A 225 1.57 14.79 16.48
C PHE A 225 2.69 13.77 16.70
N SER A 226 3.83 14.22 17.24
CA SER A 226 4.92 13.31 17.60
C SER A 226 4.51 12.46 18.81
N PHE A 227 4.34 11.16 18.60
CA PHE A 227 4.14 10.17 19.64
C PHE A 227 5.35 9.22 19.63
N GLU A 228 6.17 9.30 20.67
CA GLU A 228 7.45 8.56 20.74
C GLU A 228 8.33 8.74 19.50
N LYS A 229 8.39 9.98 19.00
CA LYS A 229 9.09 10.36 17.77
C LYS A 229 8.52 9.75 16.49
N HIS A 230 7.27 9.28 16.50
CA HIS A 230 6.59 8.76 15.33
C HIS A 230 5.25 9.48 15.14
N ALA A 231 4.69 9.41 13.94
CA ALA A 231 3.37 9.93 13.64
C ALA A 231 2.61 8.90 12.82
N GLU A 232 1.32 9.14 12.60
CA GLU A 232 0.49 8.37 11.67
C GLU A 232 0.47 6.86 11.99
N THR A 233 0.85 5.99 11.06
CA THR A 233 0.71 4.52 11.18
C THR A 233 1.75 3.89 12.10
N GLU A 234 3.00 4.37 12.06
CA GLU A 234 4.03 3.95 13.00
C GLU A 234 3.69 4.39 14.43
N GLY A 235 3.18 5.62 14.59
CA GLY A 235 2.68 6.10 15.87
C GLY A 235 1.47 5.29 16.37
N PHE A 236 0.60 4.84 15.47
CA PHE A 236 -0.51 3.93 15.77
C PHE A 236 -0.01 2.58 16.31
N GLY A 237 1.00 1.98 15.68
CA GLY A 237 1.64 0.74 16.14
C GLY A 237 2.21 0.87 17.56
N LYS A 238 3.00 1.92 17.80
CA LYS A 238 3.55 2.22 19.14
C LYS A 238 2.45 2.46 20.18
N MET A 239 1.42 3.22 19.84
CA MET A 239 0.30 3.50 20.75
C MET A 239 -0.45 2.22 21.10
N ALA A 240 -0.70 1.34 20.12
CA ALA A 240 -1.33 0.04 20.34
C ALA A 240 -0.50 -0.83 21.31
N LYS A 241 0.82 -0.93 21.11
CA LYS A 241 1.73 -1.65 22.01
C LYS A 241 1.72 -1.05 23.43
N ARG A 242 1.76 0.28 23.57
CA ARG A 242 1.69 0.97 24.87
C ARG A 242 0.38 0.69 25.61
N MET A 243 -0.72 0.54 24.87
CA MET A 243 -2.03 0.15 25.40
C MET A 243 -2.18 -1.37 25.60
N ARG A 244 -1.10 -2.14 25.44
CA ARG A 244 -1.03 -3.60 25.63
C ARG A 244 -1.88 -4.40 24.63
N PHE A 245 -2.13 -3.85 23.46
CA PHE A 245 -2.66 -4.61 22.33
C PHE A 245 -1.54 -5.36 21.61
N SER A 246 -1.85 -6.54 21.08
CA SER A 246 -0.90 -7.27 20.24
C SER A 246 -0.76 -6.59 18.87
N VAL A 247 0.48 -6.35 18.42
CA VAL A 247 0.78 -5.81 17.10
C VAL A 247 1.73 -6.77 16.39
N VAL A 248 1.27 -7.33 15.28
CA VAL A 248 1.93 -8.43 14.57
C VAL A 248 2.06 -8.13 13.08
N GLY A 249 3.19 -8.53 12.49
CA GLY A 249 3.39 -8.60 11.05
C GLY A 249 3.50 -10.05 10.58
N LEU A 250 3.09 -10.30 9.34
CA LEU A 250 3.29 -11.58 8.65
C LEU A 250 4.39 -11.43 7.60
N PRO A 251 5.66 -11.84 7.86
CA PRO A 251 6.78 -11.57 6.95
C PRO A 251 6.66 -12.30 5.61
N HIS A 252 5.93 -13.41 5.54
CA HIS A 252 5.84 -14.24 4.33
C HIS A 252 4.50 -14.10 3.60
N TYR A 253 3.45 -13.64 4.28
CA TYR A 253 2.18 -13.31 3.65
C TYR A 253 2.29 -11.97 2.92
N THR A 254 2.40 -12.02 1.59
CA THR A 254 2.77 -10.86 0.77
C THR A 254 1.59 -10.31 -0.03
N ILE A 255 1.42 -8.99 -0.01
CA ILE A 255 0.60 -8.23 -0.96
C ILE A 255 1.47 -7.32 -1.81
N TRP A 256 0.92 -6.89 -2.95
CA TRP A 256 1.68 -6.18 -3.97
C TRP A 256 1.12 -4.79 -4.19
N HIS A 257 1.98 -3.79 -4.06
CA HIS A 257 1.71 -2.40 -4.40
C HIS A 257 2.02 -2.15 -5.88
N LEU A 258 1.28 -1.23 -6.51
CA LEU A 258 1.52 -0.82 -7.89
C LEU A 258 2.95 -0.29 -8.08
N TYR A 259 3.56 -0.66 -9.21
CA TYR A 259 4.78 -0.03 -9.69
C TYR A 259 4.48 1.30 -10.39
N GLU A 260 5.02 2.39 -9.85
CA GLU A 260 5.00 3.72 -10.48
C GLU A 260 6.38 3.99 -11.10
N PRO A 261 6.51 4.00 -12.45
CA PRO A 261 7.78 4.25 -13.11
C PRO A 261 8.28 5.68 -12.84
N SER A 262 9.57 5.82 -12.54
CA SER A 262 10.23 7.12 -12.52
C SER A 262 10.40 7.69 -13.93
N VAL A 263 10.80 8.96 -14.04
CA VAL A 263 11.09 9.59 -15.35
C VAL A 263 12.17 8.82 -16.11
N ASP A 264 13.20 8.33 -15.41
CA ASP A 264 14.26 7.56 -16.04
C ASP A 264 13.78 6.16 -16.45
N ASP A 265 12.88 5.55 -15.67
CA ASP A 265 12.27 4.27 -16.05
C ASP A 265 11.41 4.40 -17.30
N ILE A 266 10.64 5.50 -17.42
CA ILE A 266 9.84 5.79 -18.62
C ILE A 266 10.75 5.90 -19.85
N ARG A 267 11.83 6.67 -19.74
CA ARG A 267 12.81 6.82 -20.83
C ARG A 267 13.42 5.49 -21.23
N HIS A 268 13.80 4.65 -20.26
CA HIS A 268 14.36 3.33 -20.55
C HIS A 268 13.34 2.39 -21.21
N MET A 269 12.07 2.43 -20.78
CA MET A 269 10.99 1.67 -21.41
C MET A 269 10.76 2.09 -22.86
N GLU A 270 10.79 3.39 -23.16
CA GLU A 270 10.68 3.91 -24.52
C GLU A 270 11.84 3.44 -25.41
N GLU A 271 13.07 3.45 -24.89
CA GLU A 271 14.26 2.95 -25.59
C GLU A 271 14.11 1.46 -25.92
N MET A 272 13.73 0.63 -24.94
CA MET A 272 13.51 -0.81 -25.16
C MET A 272 12.37 -1.09 -26.15
N GLU A 273 11.28 -0.31 -26.14
CA GLU A 273 10.20 -0.48 -27.10
C GLU A 273 10.65 -0.13 -28.53
N ASN A 274 11.46 0.91 -28.69
CA ASN A 274 12.04 1.28 -29.98
C ASN A 274 13.01 0.19 -30.49
N GLU A 275 13.85 -0.37 -29.62
CA GLU A 275 14.70 -1.51 -29.97
C GLU A 275 13.89 -2.74 -30.37
N ARG A 276 12.81 -3.05 -29.63
CA ARG A 276 11.94 -4.19 -29.96
C ARG A 276 11.31 -4.02 -31.34
N LYS A 277 10.75 -2.83 -31.64
CA LYS A 277 10.18 -2.53 -32.97
C LYS A 277 11.22 -2.64 -34.08
N ALA A 278 12.46 -2.20 -33.84
CA ALA A 278 13.55 -2.33 -34.81
C ALA A 278 13.92 -3.81 -35.07
N ARG A 279 14.01 -4.64 -34.02
CA ARG A 279 14.27 -6.08 -34.15
C ARG A 279 13.14 -6.80 -34.88
N GLU A 280 11.88 -6.51 -34.53
CA GLU A 280 10.71 -7.07 -35.21
C GLU A 280 10.68 -6.70 -36.71
N ALA A 281 11.05 -5.46 -37.04
CA ALA A 281 11.15 -5.03 -38.43
C ALA A 281 12.28 -5.78 -39.17
N GLU A 282 13.46 -5.92 -38.55
CA GLU A 282 14.58 -6.66 -39.16
C GLU A 282 14.25 -8.15 -39.34
N GLU A 283 13.60 -8.79 -38.37
CA GLU A 283 13.15 -10.18 -38.47
C GLU A 283 12.10 -10.35 -39.57
N LYS A 284 11.16 -9.42 -39.69
CA LYS A 284 10.17 -9.40 -40.76
C LYS A 284 10.84 -9.26 -42.13
N GLU A 285 11.79 -8.33 -42.29
CA GLU A 285 12.56 -8.17 -43.53
C GLU A 285 13.37 -9.42 -43.87
N LYS A 286 14.02 -10.06 -42.88
CA LYS A 286 14.73 -11.33 -43.07
C LYS A 286 13.78 -12.44 -43.51
N ARG A 287 12.59 -12.54 -42.92
CA ARG A 287 11.58 -13.54 -43.29
C ARG A 287 11.08 -13.32 -44.71
N GLU A 288 10.71 -12.08 -45.07
CA GLU A 288 10.28 -11.73 -46.43
C GLU A 288 11.38 -11.98 -47.47
N ARG A 289 12.65 -11.74 -47.12
CA ARG A 289 13.79 -12.04 -47.98
C ARG A 289 14.00 -13.54 -48.18
N MET A 290 13.86 -14.35 -47.12
CA MET A 290 13.94 -15.80 -47.21
C MET A 290 12.77 -16.39 -48.01
N GLU A 291 11.55 -15.90 -47.81
CA GLU A 291 10.37 -16.30 -48.59
C GLU A 291 10.55 -15.99 -50.09
N LYS A 292 11.08 -14.80 -50.43
CA LYS A 292 11.40 -14.45 -51.83
C LYS A 292 12.44 -15.40 -52.43
N ILE A 293 13.50 -15.70 -51.69
CA ILE A 293 14.54 -16.65 -52.13
C ILE A 293 13.92 -18.03 -52.35
N GLN A 294 13.13 -18.54 -51.41
CA GLN A 294 12.49 -19.85 -51.53
C GLN A 294 11.52 -19.91 -52.73
N SER A 295 10.72 -18.86 -52.94
CA SER A 295 9.83 -18.77 -54.11
C SER A 295 10.56 -18.73 -55.46
N GLN A 296 11.82 -18.29 -55.49
CA GLN A 296 12.66 -18.31 -56.70
C GLN A 296 13.33 -19.68 -56.93
N PHE A 297 13.47 -20.51 -55.89
CA PHE A 297 14.06 -21.85 -55.99
C PHE A 297 13.00 -22.97 -56.13
N ASP A 298 11.74 -22.72 -55.75
CA ASP A 298 10.59 -23.62 -55.92
C ASP A 298 9.93 -23.50 -57.32
N ASP A 299 10.59 -22.86 -58.29
CA ASP A 299 10.19 -22.87 -59.70
C ASP A 299 11.09 -23.81 -60.55
N PRO A 300 11.00 -25.14 -60.41
CA PRO A 300 11.51 -26.07 -61.41
C PRO A 300 10.39 -26.50 -62.37
N ASN A 301 10.34 -25.81 -63.51
CA ASN A 301 9.57 -26.08 -64.75
C ASN A 301 8.11 -25.60 -64.83
#